data_AF-A0A317FUL4-F1
#
_entry.id   AF-A0A317FUL4-F1
#
_cell.length_a   1.000
_cell.length_b   1.000
_cell.length_c   1.000
_cell.angle_alpha   90.00
_cell.angle_beta   90.00
_cell.angle_gamma   90.00
#
_symmetry.space_group_name_H-M   'P 1'
#
loop_
_entity.id
_entity.type
_entity.pdbx_description
1 polymer ?
#
loop_
_entity_poly.entity_id
_entity_poly.type
_entity_poly.pdbx_seq_one_letter_code
_entity_poly.pdbx_strand_id
1 'polypeptide(L)'
;MRTGQKLVLQALEKEQKRLTLKAQKAAQLSEDFINAYSKISEVRRKANEILQSGEFEKRIKEFDELANQEKVAINLTQKDANKVFDADIKAKSELDEFSSELSFLTVRYNRGGI
;
A
#
# COMPACT_ATOMS: atom_id res chain seq x y z
N MET A 1 29.31 -6.19 -21.22
CA MET A 1 27.84 -6.22 -21.31
C MET A 1 27.39 -5.57 -22.63
N ARG A 2 26.69 -6.29 -23.50
CA ARG A 2 26.22 -5.80 -24.82
C ARG A 2 25.06 -4.80 -24.67
N THR A 3 24.85 -3.92 -25.64
CA THR A 3 23.79 -2.89 -25.60
C THR A 3 22.39 -3.50 -25.39
N GLY A 4 22.09 -4.62 -26.04
CA GLY A 4 20.82 -5.33 -25.85
C GLY A 4 20.61 -5.84 -24.41
N GLN A 5 21.67 -6.35 -23.77
CA GLN A 5 21.60 -6.83 -22.38
C GLN A 5 21.35 -5.68 -21.40
N LYS A 6 21.90 -4.49 -21.67
CA LYS A 6 21.63 -3.27 -20.88
C LYS A 6 20.17 -2.82 -21.00
N LEU A 7 19.60 -2.83 -22.21
CA LEU A 7 18.20 -2.49 -22.42
C LEU A 7 17.24 -3.46 -21.73
N VAL A 8 17.55 -4.75 -21.75
CA VAL A 8 16.78 -5.78 -21.04
C VAL A 8 16.84 -5.56 -19.53
N LEU A 9 18.03 -5.31 -18.94
CA LEU A 9 18.12 -5.01 -17.52
C LEU A 9 17.33 -3.76 -17.13
N GLN A 10 17.39 -2.68 -17.92
CA GLN A 10 16.61 -1.47 -17.65
C GLN A 10 15.09 -1.72 -17.67
N ALA A 11 14.62 -2.55 -18.60
CA ALA A 11 13.21 -2.94 -18.65
C ALA A 11 12.81 -3.75 -17.40
N LEU A 12 13.66 -4.69 -16.97
CA LEU A 12 13.42 -5.49 -15.77
C LEU A 12 13.48 -4.67 -14.49
N GLU A 13 14.40 -3.71 -14.37
CA GLU A 13 14.44 -2.76 -13.24
C GLU A 13 13.17 -1.91 -13.16
N LYS A 14 12.64 -1.47 -14.31
CA LYS A 14 11.38 -0.73 -14.36
C LYS A 14 10.21 -1.60 -13.89
N GLU A 15 10.19 -2.86 -14.29
CA GLU A 15 9.19 -3.83 -13.85
C GLU A 15 9.31 -4.12 -12.35
N GLN A 16 10.54 -4.26 -11.82
CA GLN A 16 10.78 -4.41 -10.38
C GLN A 16 10.17 -3.24 -9.60
N LYS A 17 10.39 -1.99 -10.05
CA LYS A 17 9.78 -0.80 -9.41
C LYS A 17 8.26 -0.86 -9.42
N ARG A 18 7.66 -1.34 -10.51
CA ARG A 18 6.20 -1.51 -10.61
C ARG A 18 5.68 -2.51 -9.58
N LEU A 19 6.36 -3.66 -9.45
CA LEU A 19 6.03 -4.69 -8.47
C LEU A 19 6.24 -4.20 -7.02
N THR A 20 7.30 -3.43 -6.75
CA THR A 20 7.52 -2.80 -5.45
C THR A 20 6.36 -1.89 -5.07
N LEU A 21 5.92 -1.02 -5.98
CA LEU A 21 4.77 -0.15 -5.73
C LEU A 21 3.47 -0.93 -5.51
N LYS A 22 3.28 -2.04 -6.22
CA LYS A 22 2.13 -2.93 -6.04
C LYS A 22 2.14 -3.56 -4.64
N ALA A 23 3.28 -4.10 -4.21
CA ALA A 23 3.46 -4.69 -2.89
C ALA A 23 3.26 -3.65 -1.77
N GLN A 24 3.83 -2.45 -1.91
CA GLN A 24 3.64 -1.36 -0.94
C GLN A 24 2.17 -0.97 -0.78
N LYS A 25 1.42 -0.86 -1.88
CA LYS A 25 -0.01 -0.54 -1.84
C LYS A 25 -0.84 -1.65 -1.19
N ALA A 26 -0.50 -2.91 -1.46
CA ALA A 26 -1.18 -4.05 -0.85
C ALA A 26 -0.90 -4.14 0.65
N ALA A 27 0.35 -3.93 1.07
CA ALA A 27 0.75 -3.86 2.47
C ALA A 27 0.06 -2.70 3.20
N GLN A 28 0.02 -1.50 2.60
CA GLN A 28 -0.70 -0.36 3.19
C GLN A 28 -2.18 -0.66 3.36
N LEU A 29 -2.82 -1.27 2.36
CA LEU A 29 -4.23 -1.65 2.44
C LEU A 29 -4.49 -2.67 3.55
N SER A 30 -3.59 -3.65 3.71
CA SER A 30 -3.62 -4.66 4.77
C SER A 30 -3.51 -4.02 6.15
N GLU A 31 -2.56 -3.10 6.33
CA GLU A 31 -2.37 -2.34 7.57
C GLU A 31 -3.56 -1.44 7.88
N ASP A 32 -4.06 -0.70 6.90
CA ASP A 32 -5.24 0.18 7.04
C ASP A 32 -6.48 -0.65 7.41
N PHE A 33 -6.62 -1.85 6.85
CA PHE A 33 -7.71 -2.77 7.17
C PHE A 33 -7.65 -3.24 8.62
N ILE A 34 -6.47 -3.66 9.11
CA ILE A 34 -6.26 -4.04 10.52
C ILE A 34 -6.63 -2.89 11.45
N ASN A 35 -6.23 -1.66 11.08
CA ASN A 35 -6.41 -0.48 11.91
C ASN A 35 -7.78 0.20 11.75
N ALA A 36 -8.65 -0.27 10.84
CA ALA A 36 -9.87 0.42 10.46
C ALA A 36 -10.82 0.67 11.65
N TYR A 37 -11.03 -0.33 12.52
CA TYR A 37 -11.88 -0.17 13.71
C TYR A 37 -11.32 0.83 14.72
N SER A 38 -10.00 0.78 14.97
CA SER A 38 -9.31 1.75 15.81
C SER A 38 -9.46 3.16 15.25
N LYS A 39 -9.36 3.31 13.92
CA LYS A 39 -9.53 4.60 13.25
C LYS A 39 -10.95 5.15 13.39
N ILE A 40 -11.96 4.30 13.22
CA ILE A 40 -13.37 4.68 13.45
C ILE A 40 -13.55 5.20 14.88
N SER A 41 -13.02 4.48 15.88
CA SER A 41 -13.13 4.88 17.29
C SER A 41 -12.44 6.22 17.56
N GLU A 42 -11.24 6.43 17.00
CA GLU A 42 -10.47 7.67 17.15
C GLU A 42 -11.22 8.87 16.55
N VAL A 43 -11.73 8.70 15.33
CA VAL A 43 -12.45 9.74 14.58
C VAL A 43 -13.74 10.13 15.31
N ARG A 44 -14.52 9.15 15.78
CA ARG A 44 -15.73 9.41 16.57
C ARG A 44 -15.45 10.16 17.87
N ARG A 45 -14.34 9.81 18.56
CA ARG A 45 -13.93 10.52 19.77
C ARG A 45 -13.65 12.00 19.46
N LYS A 46 -12.85 12.29 18.43
CA LYS A 46 -12.53 13.66 18.00
C LYS A 46 -13.78 14.43 17.56
N ALA A 47 -14.69 13.78 16.83
CA ALA A 47 -15.95 14.38 16.43
C ALA A 47 -16.80 14.76 17.66
N ASN A 48 -16.86 13.88 18.66
CA ASN A 48 -17.57 14.15 19.91
C ASN A 48 -16.93 15.32 20.71
N GLU A 49 -15.59 15.42 20.72
CA GLU A 49 -14.89 16.57 21.34
C GLU A 49 -15.28 17.90 20.67
N ILE A 50 -15.42 17.94 19.35
CA ILE A 50 -15.88 19.14 18.59
C ILE A 50 -17.32 19.49 18.96
N LEU A 51 -18.20 18.49 19.06
CA LEU A 51 -19.60 18.72 19.41
C LEU A 51 -19.74 19.23 20.85
N GLN A 52 -18.94 18.69 21.77
CA GLN A 52 -18.95 19.08 23.18
C GLN A 52 -18.33 20.45 23.43
N SER A 53 -17.39 20.91 22.59
CA SER A 53 -16.78 22.24 22.74
C SER A 53 -17.73 23.39 22.41
N GLY A 54 -18.87 23.13 21.76
CA GLY A 54 -19.80 24.16 21.30
C GLY A 54 -19.26 25.01 20.16
N GLU A 55 -18.09 24.65 19.59
CA GLU A 55 -17.44 25.37 18.49
C GLU A 55 -17.67 24.72 17.11
N PHE A 56 -18.71 23.89 17.01
CA PHE A 56 -19.03 23.14 15.79
C PHE A 56 -19.05 24.03 14.53
N GLU A 57 -19.74 25.18 14.59
CA GLU A 57 -19.85 26.09 13.44
C GLU A 57 -18.50 26.63 12.96
N LYS A 58 -17.54 26.82 13.88
CA LYS A 58 -16.18 27.26 13.55
C LYS A 58 -15.31 26.13 13.00
N ARG A 59 -15.59 24.88 13.41
CA ARG A 59 -14.80 23.68 13.10
C ARG A 59 -15.50 22.72 12.13
N ILE A 60 -16.49 23.21 11.39
CA ILE A 60 -17.31 22.38 10.50
C ILE A 60 -16.47 21.65 9.43
N LYS A 61 -15.42 22.30 8.91
CA LYS A 61 -14.50 21.68 7.95
C LYS A 61 -13.74 20.50 8.55
N GLU A 62 -13.27 20.63 9.79
CA GLU A 62 -12.59 19.55 10.50
C GLU A 62 -13.56 18.39 10.77
N PHE A 63 -14.82 18.71 11.08
CA PHE A 63 -15.87 17.72 11.26
C PHE A 63 -16.17 16.94 9.97
N ASP A 64 -16.25 17.63 8.82
CA ASP A 64 -16.45 17.00 7.51
C ASP A 64 -15.25 16.11 7.12
N GLU A 65 -14.03 16.54 7.44
CA GLU A 65 -12.83 15.72 7.25
C GLU A 65 -12.87 14.44 8.09
N LEU A 66 -13.30 14.54 9.35
CA LEU A 66 -13.52 13.39 10.23
C LEU A 66 -14.59 12.46 9.66
N ALA A 67 -15.72 12.98 9.18
CA ALA A 67 -16.78 12.17 8.55
C ALA A 67 -16.27 11.42 7.30
N ASN A 68 -15.43 12.06 6.48
CA ASN A 68 -14.80 11.40 5.33
C ASN A 68 -13.83 10.30 5.76
N GLN A 69 -13.03 10.53 6.80
CA GLN A 69 -12.12 9.51 7.36
C GLN A 69 -12.89 8.31 7.91
N GLU A 70 -13.99 8.54 8.63
CA GLU A 70 -14.86 7.47 9.13
C GLU A 70 -15.46 6.66 7.98
N LYS A 71 -15.97 7.33 6.93
CA LYS A 71 -16.54 6.68 5.75
C LYS A 71 -15.52 5.77 5.06
N VAL A 72 -14.28 6.23 4.90
CA VAL A 72 -13.20 5.43 4.31
C VAL A 72 -12.91 4.19 5.18
N ALA A 73 -12.79 4.37 6.50
CA ALA A 73 -12.53 3.26 7.41
C ALA A 73 -13.69 2.23 7.44
N ILE A 74 -14.95 2.67 7.40
CA ILE A 74 -16.12 1.77 7.29
C ILE A 74 -16.09 1.00 5.97
N ASN A 75 -15.74 1.65 4.86
CA ASN A 75 -15.62 0.95 3.58
C ASN A 75 -14.50 -0.10 3.60
N LEU A 76 -13.44 0.12 4.40
CA LEU A 76 -12.40 -0.88 4.61
C LEU A 76 -12.92 -2.09 5.40
N THR A 77 -13.67 -1.88 6.49
CA THR A 77 -14.21 -3.00 7.30
C THR A 77 -15.21 -3.88 6.55
N GLN A 78 -15.81 -3.37 5.47
CA GLN A 78 -16.70 -4.13 4.59
C GLN A 78 -15.98 -5.02 3.58
N LYS A 79 -14.65 -4.89 3.43
CA LYS A 79 -13.87 -5.75 2.52
C LYS A 79 -13.72 -7.15 3.11
N ASP A 80 -13.59 -8.13 2.21
CA ASP A 80 -13.27 -9.51 2.55
C ASP A 80 -11.81 -9.58 3.04
N ALA A 81 -11.64 -9.93 4.32
CA ALA A 81 -10.34 -10.02 4.98
C ALA A 81 -9.39 -10.97 4.25
N ASN A 82 -9.89 -12.13 3.79
CA ASN A 82 -9.07 -13.11 3.09
C ASN A 82 -8.51 -12.50 1.81
N LYS A 83 -9.35 -11.79 1.04
CA LYS A 83 -8.90 -11.15 -0.20
C LYS A 83 -7.87 -10.03 0.03
N VAL A 84 -7.97 -9.31 1.15
CA VAL A 84 -7.00 -8.26 1.50
C VAL A 84 -5.66 -8.88 1.84
N PHE A 85 -5.63 -9.87 2.73
CA PHE A 85 -4.39 -10.51 3.16
C PHE A 85 -3.77 -11.39 2.07
N ASP A 86 -4.58 -12.13 1.29
CA ASP A 86 -4.10 -12.91 0.15
C ASP A 86 -3.45 -12.02 -0.90
N ALA A 87 -4.00 -10.83 -1.15
CA ALA A 87 -3.42 -9.87 -2.10
C ALA A 87 -2.07 -9.32 -1.61
N ASP A 88 -1.92 -9.07 -0.31
CA ASP A 88 -0.66 -8.64 0.31
C ASP A 88 0.42 -9.73 0.20
N ILE A 89 0.08 -10.95 0.65
CA ILE A 89 0.97 -12.12 0.55
C ILE A 89 1.39 -12.35 -0.91
N LYS A 90 0.43 -12.36 -1.83
CA LYS A 90 0.70 -12.59 -3.26
C LYS A 90 1.59 -11.51 -3.86
N ALA A 91 1.31 -10.23 -3.59
CA ALA A 91 2.13 -9.15 -4.12
C ALA A 91 3.57 -9.18 -3.60
N LYS A 92 3.75 -9.60 -2.34
CA LYS A 92 5.08 -9.82 -1.75
C LYS A 92 5.79 -11.01 -2.39
N SER A 93 5.14 -12.16 -2.51
CA SER A 93 5.71 -13.34 -3.16
C SER A 93 6.12 -13.07 -4.62
N GLU A 94 5.27 -12.40 -5.40
CA GLU A 94 5.58 -12.00 -6.78
C GLU A 94 6.82 -11.10 -6.85
N LEU A 95 6.97 -10.14 -5.92
CA LEU A 95 8.13 -9.26 -5.86
C LEU A 95 9.41 -10.00 -5.45
N ASP A 96 9.32 -10.90 -4.48
CA ASP A 96 10.45 -11.68 -3.97
C ASP A 96 10.97 -12.64 -5.06
N GLU A 97 10.07 -13.34 -5.74
CA GLU A 97 10.38 -14.22 -6.88
C GLU A 97 11.07 -13.42 -8.00
N PHE A 98 10.46 -12.31 -8.43
CA PHE A 98 11.02 -11.47 -9.50
C PHE A 98 12.39 -10.88 -9.12
N SER A 99 12.55 -10.43 -7.86
CA SER A 99 13.81 -9.85 -7.38
C SER A 99 14.94 -10.89 -7.30
N SER A 100 14.61 -12.13 -6.94
CA SER A 100 15.54 -13.26 -6.95
C SER A 100 16.02 -13.56 -8.37
N GLU A 101 15.08 -13.67 -9.32
CA GLU A 101 15.40 -13.91 -10.73
C GLU A 101 16.23 -12.78 -11.35
N LEU A 102 15.86 -11.53 -11.09
CA LEU A 102 16.59 -10.36 -11.58
C LEU A 102 18.02 -10.32 -11.01
N SER A 103 18.20 -10.63 -9.73
CA SER A 103 19.53 -10.70 -9.11
C SER A 103 20.39 -11.76 -9.77
N PHE A 104 19.82 -12.95 -10.02
CA PHE A 104 20.50 -14.03 -10.72
C PHE A 104 20.92 -13.63 -12.15
N LEU A 105 20.01 -13.03 -12.92
CA LEU A 105 20.26 -12.53 -14.27
C LEU A 105 21.36 -11.45 -14.28
N THR A 106 21.31 -10.51 -13.34
CA THR A 106 22.30 -9.43 -13.22
C THR A 106 23.69 -9.99 -12.93
N VAL A 107 23.80 -10.97 -12.03
CA VAL A 107 25.09 -11.65 -11.75
C VAL A 107 25.62 -12.37 -12.98
N ARG A 108 24.77 -13.07 -13.75
CA ARG A 108 25.19 -13.76 -14.98
C ARG A 108 25.69 -12.77 -16.04
N TYR A 109 24.95 -11.70 -16.29
CA TYR A 109 25.37 -10.70 -17.28
C TYR A 109 26.64 -9.94 -16.87
N ASN A 110 26.86 -9.71 -15.57
CA ASN A 110 28.06 -9.06 -15.07
C ASN A 110 29.30 -9.96 -15.07
N ARG A 111 29.13 -11.29 -14.93
CA ARG A 111 30.22 -12.29 -15.01
C ARG A 111 30.57 -12.71 -16.44
N GLY A 112 30.00 -12.08 -17.46
CA GLY A 112 30.21 -12.45 -18.86
C GLY A 112 29.52 -13.76 -19.26
N GLY A 113 28.52 -14.20 -18.49
CA GLY A 113 27.74 -15.39 -18.78
C GLY A 113 26.72 -15.14 -19.90
N ILE A 114 27.00 -15.77 -21.04
CA ILE A 114 26.38 -15.73 -22.39
C ILE A 114 26.74 -14.49 -23.23
#